data_AF-A0A7C6JRC5-F1
#
_entry.id   AF-A0A7C6JRC5-F1
#
_cell.length_a   1.000
_cell.length_b   1.000
_cell.length_c   1.000
_cell.angle_alpha   90.00
_cell.angle_beta   90.00
_cell.angle_gamma   90.00
#
_symmetry.space_group_name_H-M   'P 1'
#
loop_
_entity.id
_entity.type
_entity.pdbx_description
1 polymer ?
#
loop_
_entity_poly.entity_id
_entity_poly.type
_entity_poly.pdbx_seq_one_letter_code
_entity_poly.pdbx_strand_id
1 'polypeptide(L)'
;MKVLTKTLRLGLVSSISSLAKITGILLPLLILLEIAQEFGWLKKISQALGGLCRRLGLPPQAAVPVAAGLFIGFTYSAGVLLASVKEGDWAQHELTLLWVFLSLSHAIFEDTVIFAALGLPLVALLLVRLVPTFLVTLALAHYFRSRTALPRPADTNL
;
A
#
# COMPACT_ATOMS: atom_id res chain seq x y z
N MET A 1 -14.22 24.92 35.73
CA MET A 1 -14.60 23.51 35.43
C MET A 1 -15.62 23.33 34.29
N LYS A 2 -16.68 24.15 34.15
CA LYS A 2 -17.72 23.96 33.11
C LYS A 2 -17.22 24.07 31.65
N VAL A 3 -16.16 24.84 31.41
CA VAL A 3 -15.56 24.99 30.07
C VAL A 3 -14.85 23.70 29.65
N LEU A 4 -14.15 23.04 30.57
CA LEU A 4 -13.39 21.82 30.31
C LEU A 4 -14.31 20.65 29.90
N THR A 5 -15.42 20.46 30.63
CA THR A 5 -16.40 19.41 30.31
C THR A 5 -17.16 19.68 29.01
N LYS A 6 -17.36 20.96 28.64
CA LYS A 6 -18.00 21.34 27.38
C LYS A 6 -17.08 21.07 26.18
N THR A 7 -15.80 21.42 26.27
CA THR A 7 -14.80 21.13 25.23
C THR A 7 -14.58 19.62 25.06
N LEU A 8 -14.53 18.85 26.16
CA LEU A 8 -14.41 17.39 26.10
C LEU A 8 -15.60 16.75 25.38
N ARG A 9 -16.83 17.18 25.71
CA ARG A 9 -18.05 16.63 25.10
C ARG A 9 -18.18 17.01 23.63
N LEU A 10 -17.83 18.25 23.26
CA LEU A 10 -17.81 18.69 21.86
C LEU A 10 -16.74 17.95 21.05
N GLY A 11 -15.54 17.76 21.60
CA GLY A 11 -14.48 16.99 20.96
C GLY A 11 -14.87 15.54 20.72
N LEU A 12 -15.46 14.87 21.72
CA LEU A 12 -15.93 13.49 21.57
C LEU A 12 -16.98 13.35 20.47
N VAL A 13 -18.00 14.24 20.48
CA VAL A 13 -19.09 14.21 19.48
C VAL A 13 -18.55 14.48 18.08
N SER A 14 -17.63 15.44 17.94
CA SER A 14 -16.99 15.74 16.66
C SER A 14 -16.19 14.56 16.13
N SER A 15 -15.40 13.90 16.99
CA SER A 15 -14.61 12.73 16.58
C SER A 15 -15.48 11.55 16.16
N ILE A 16 -16.55 11.25 16.91
CA ILE A 16 -17.49 10.18 16.57
C ILE A 16 -18.19 10.47 15.24
N SER A 17 -18.59 11.73 14.99
CA SER A 17 -19.21 12.12 13.73
C SER A 17 -18.25 11.96 12.54
N SER A 18 -16.99 12.36 12.69
CA SER A 18 -15.97 12.17 11.65
C SER A 18 -15.70 10.69 11.38
N LEU A 19 -15.59 9.88 12.43
CA LEU A 19 -15.37 8.44 12.32
C LEU A 19 -16.53 7.77 11.57
N ALA A 20 -17.77 8.11 11.92
CA ALA A 20 -18.96 7.57 11.24
C ALA A 20 -18.97 7.91 9.74
N LYS A 21 -18.57 9.13 9.36
CA LYS A 21 -18.49 9.55 7.95
C LYS A 21 -17.43 8.76 7.18
N ILE A 22 -16.21 8.68 7.72
CA ILE A 22 -15.11 7.95 7.07
C ILE A 22 -15.47 6.47 6.96
N THR A 23 -15.93 5.85 8.04
CA THR A 23 -16.36 4.44 8.04
C THR A 23 -17.49 4.19 7.04
N GLY A 24 -18.46 5.10 6.93
CA GLY A 24 -19.55 5.00 5.97
C GLY A 24 -19.11 5.06 4.50
N ILE A 25 -17.95 5.65 4.20
CA ILE A 25 -17.36 5.70 2.85
C ILE A 25 -16.40 4.52 2.64
N LEU A 26 -15.59 4.22 3.65
CA LEU A 26 -14.52 3.24 3.57
C LEU A 26 -15.04 1.80 3.52
N LEU A 27 -16.02 1.43 4.36
CA LEU A 27 -16.60 0.08 4.34
C LEU A 27 -17.14 -0.34 2.96
N PRO A 28 -18.04 0.45 2.31
CA PRO A 28 -18.54 0.07 1.00
C PRO A 28 -17.45 0.08 -0.07
N LEU A 29 -16.45 0.98 0.06
CA LEU A 29 -15.31 1.02 -0.85
C LEU A 29 -14.47 -0.26 -0.77
N LEU A 30 -14.13 -0.72 0.44
CA LEU A 30 -13.37 -1.96 0.64
C LEU A 30 -14.14 -3.17 0.12
N ILE A 31 -15.45 -3.26 0.38
CA ILE A 31 -16.29 -4.33 -0.15
C ILE A 31 -16.28 -4.31 -1.69
N LEU A 32 -16.39 -3.13 -2.31
CA LEU A 32 -16.37 -3.01 -3.77
C LEU A 32 -15.00 -3.40 -4.35
N LEU A 33 -13.91 -3.03 -3.70
CA LEU A 33 -12.55 -3.38 -4.11
C LEU A 33 -12.29 -4.89 -4.01
N GLU A 34 -12.76 -5.54 -2.95
CA GLU A 34 -12.67 -6.99 -2.78
C GLU A 34 -13.46 -7.72 -3.88
N ILE A 35 -14.69 -7.25 -4.17
CA ILE A 35 -15.50 -7.78 -5.28
C ILE A 35 -14.77 -7.59 -6.62
N ALA A 36 -14.24 -6.39 -6.89
CA ALA A 36 -13.50 -6.09 -8.12
C ALA A 36 -12.26 -6.99 -8.27
N GLN A 37 -11.63 -7.37 -7.16
CA GLN A 37 -10.54 -8.33 -7.15
C GLN A 37 -10.99 -9.71 -7.61
N GLU A 38 -12.11 -10.23 -7.11
CA GLU A 38 -12.64 -11.54 -7.50
C GLU A 38 -12.98 -11.61 -9.00
N PHE A 39 -13.41 -10.48 -9.58
CA PHE A 39 -13.61 -10.35 -11.03
C PHE A 39 -12.31 -10.35 -11.86
N GLY A 40 -11.14 -10.49 -11.23
CA GLY A 40 -9.85 -10.60 -11.90
C GLY A 40 -9.30 -9.26 -12.41
N TRP A 41 -9.88 -8.12 -12.01
CA TRP A 41 -9.36 -6.80 -12.39
C TRP A 41 -7.95 -6.59 -11.86
N LEU A 42 -7.67 -7.09 -10.66
CA LEU A 42 -6.35 -7.02 -10.04
C LEU A 42 -5.28 -7.73 -10.90
N LYS A 43 -5.65 -8.77 -11.64
CA LYS A 43 -4.75 -9.49 -12.56
C LYS A 43 -4.35 -8.65 -13.78
N LYS A 44 -5.26 -7.81 -14.29
CA LYS A 44 -4.96 -6.88 -15.39
C LYS A 44 -4.06 -5.75 -14.91
N ILE A 45 -4.35 -5.23 -13.71
CA ILE A 45 -3.57 -4.18 -13.07
C ILE A 45 -2.16 -4.69 -12.74
N SER A 46 -2.02 -5.91 -12.23
CA SER A 46 -0.72 -6.50 -11.94
C SER A 46 0.11 -6.69 -13.21
N GLN A 47 -0.49 -7.06 -14.34
CA GLN A 47 0.23 -7.10 -15.62
C GLN A 47 0.78 -5.73 -16.03
N ALA A 48 -0.02 -4.66 -15.88
CA ALA A 48 0.43 -3.30 -16.14
C ALA A 48 1.55 -2.87 -15.18
N LEU A 49 1.42 -3.23 -13.89
CA LEU A 49 2.42 -2.94 -12.86
C LEU A 49 3.66 -3.81 -12.97
N GLY A 50 3.64 -4.92 -13.70
CA GLY A 50 4.82 -5.74 -13.97
C GLY A 50 5.94 -4.95 -14.65
N GLY A 51 5.58 -4.07 -15.59
CA GLY A 51 6.53 -3.15 -16.22
C GLY A 51 7.12 -2.15 -15.24
N LEU A 52 6.33 -1.68 -14.28
CA LEU A 52 6.78 -0.76 -13.23
C LEU A 52 7.68 -1.47 -12.22
N CYS A 53 7.31 -2.69 -11.78
CA CYS A 53 8.12 -3.51 -10.87
C CYS A 53 9.51 -3.76 -11.46
N ARG A 54 9.59 -4.05 -12.77
CA ARG A 54 10.87 -4.22 -13.46
C ARG A 54 11.74 -2.96 -13.45
N ARG A 55 11.13 -1.77 -13.55
CA ARG A 55 11.85 -0.48 -13.41
C ARG A 55 12.31 -0.21 -11.98
N LEU A 56 11.56 -0.69 -11.01
CA LEU A 56 11.92 -0.61 -9.58
C LEU A 56 12.98 -1.65 -9.17
N GLY A 57 13.36 -2.57 -10.06
CA GLY A 57 14.30 -3.65 -9.74
C GLY A 57 13.66 -4.80 -8.96
N LEU A 58 12.34 -4.94 -9.02
CA LEU A 58 11.57 -6.04 -8.42
C LEU A 58 11.31 -7.16 -9.43
N PRO A 59 11.18 -8.41 -8.95
CA PRO A 59 10.81 -9.53 -9.80
C PRO A 59 9.36 -9.38 -10.29
N PRO A 60 8.98 -9.99 -11.44
CA PRO A 60 7.63 -9.91 -11.99
C PRO A 60 6.55 -10.40 -11.01
N GLN A 61 6.91 -11.34 -10.13
CA GLN A 61 6.05 -11.91 -9.10
C GLN A 61 5.62 -10.86 -8.05
N ALA A 62 6.38 -9.77 -7.89
CA ALA A 62 6.03 -8.65 -7.01
C ALA A 62 4.86 -7.82 -7.50
N ALA A 63 4.49 -7.93 -8.78
CA ALA A 63 3.41 -7.12 -9.33
C ALA A 63 2.05 -7.43 -8.69
N VAL A 64 1.83 -8.66 -8.24
CA VAL A 64 0.56 -9.06 -7.59
C VAL A 64 0.45 -8.46 -6.18
N PRO A 65 1.45 -8.61 -5.27
CA PRO A 65 1.48 -7.87 -4.01
C PRO A 65 1.39 -6.36 -4.21
N VAL A 66 2.14 -5.78 -5.15
CA VAL A 66 2.08 -4.33 -5.42
C VAL A 66 0.67 -3.89 -5.82
N ALA A 67 0.02 -4.61 -6.74
CA ALA A 67 -1.36 -4.30 -7.13
C ALA A 67 -2.32 -4.39 -5.94
N ALA A 68 -2.25 -5.47 -5.17
CA ALA A 68 -3.03 -5.66 -3.95
C ALA A 68 -2.84 -4.51 -2.95
N GLY A 69 -1.58 -4.10 -2.72
CA GLY A 69 -1.25 -3.06 -1.76
C GLY A 69 -1.71 -1.67 -2.18
N LEU A 70 -1.60 -1.34 -3.46
CA LEU A 70 -2.00 -0.04 -4.00
C LEU A 70 -3.52 0.16 -4.01
N PHE A 71 -4.28 -0.91 -4.28
CA PHE A 71 -5.72 -0.83 -4.53
C PHE A 71 -6.58 -1.30 -3.36
N ILE A 72 -6.20 -2.39 -2.67
CA ILE A 72 -7.03 -3.02 -1.63
C ILE A 72 -6.52 -2.64 -0.24
N GLY A 73 -5.20 -2.73 -0.03
CA GLY A 73 -4.61 -2.34 1.23
C GLY A 73 -3.38 -3.15 1.60
N PHE A 74 -2.67 -2.63 2.59
CA PHE A 74 -1.38 -3.18 3.03
C PHE A 74 -1.49 -4.56 3.68
N THR A 75 -2.49 -4.76 4.54
CA THR A 75 -2.72 -6.03 5.25
C THR A 75 -3.00 -7.17 4.26
N TYR A 76 -3.84 -6.90 3.27
CA TYR A 76 -4.13 -7.83 2.19
C TYR A 76 -2.88 -8.15 1.37
N SER A 77 -2.14 -7.11 0.94
CA SER A 77 -0.88 -7.27 0.23
C SER A 77 0.16 -8.07 0.99
N ALA A 78 0.23 -7.96 2.32
CA ALA A 78 1.18 -8.71 3.13
C ALA A 78 0.86 -10.22 3.11
N GLY A 79 -0.43 -10.59 3.12
CA GLY A 79 -0.86 -11.98 2.95
C GLY A 79 -0.52 -12.54 1.58
N VAL A 80 -0.79 -11.77 0.52
CA VAL A 80 -0.44 -12.13 -0.87
C VAL A 80 1.08 -12.24 -1.05
N LEU A 81 1.84 -11.33 -0.44
CA LEU A 81 3.30 -11.39 -0.44
C LEU A 81 3.79 -12.66 0.25
N LEU A 82 3.27 -12.99 1.44
CA LEU A 82 3.67 -14.19 2.16
C LEU A 82 3.39 -15.48 1.35
N ALA A 83 2.27 -15.55 0.64
CA ALA A 83 2.00 -16.64 -0.30
C ALA A 83 3.01 -16.67 -1.46
N SER A 84 3.30 -15.50 -2.04
CA SER A 84 4.28 -15.38 -3.15
C SER A 84 5.71 -15.76 -2.73
N VAL A 85 6.09 -15.49 -1.48
CA VAL A 85 7.40 -15.87 -0.92
C VAL A 85 7.55 -17.37 -0.76
N LYS A 86 6.46 -18.09 -0.48
CA LYS A 86 6.48 -19.55 -0.37
C LYS A 86 6.59 -20.25 -1.73
N GLU A 87 6.07 -19.61 -2.79
CA GLU A 87 6.04 -20.17 -4.14
C GLU A 87 7.26 -19.79 -5.00
N GLY A 88 7.93 -18.67 -4.69
CA GLY A 88 9.04 -18.13 -5.47
C GLY A 88 10.38 -18.12 -4.72
N ASP A 89 11.47 -18.08 -5.48
CA ASP A 89 12.80 -17.76 -4.93
C ASP A 89 12.97 -16.24 -4.91
N TRP A 90 12.84 -15.64 -3.73
CA TRP A 90 12.96 -14.20 -3.52
C TRP A 90 14.27 -13.86 -2.85
N ALA A 91 15.00 -12.88 -3.33
CA ALA A 91 16.15 -12.39 -2.59
C ALA A 91 15.73 -11.44 -1.46
N GLN A 92 16.47 -11.43 -0.34
CA GLN A 92 16.16 -10.56 0.82
C GLN A 92 16.07 -9.06 0.44
N HIS A 93 16.86 -8.62 -0.54
CA HIS A 93 16.82 -7.24 -1.01
C HIS A 93 15.54 -6.92 -1.78
N GLU A 94 14.99 -7.88 -2.53
CA GLU A 94 13.72 -7.71 -3.28
C GLU A 94 12.54 -7.61 -2.31
N LEU A 95 12.53 -8.44 -1.26
CA LEU A 95 11.53 -8.37 -0.20
C LEU A 95 11.59 -7.04 0.54
N THR A 96 12.80 -6.61 0.91
CA THR A 96 13.00 -5.31 1.58
C THR A 96 12.51 -4.16 0.70
N LEU A 97 12.87 -4.18 -0.58
CA LEU A 97 12.49 -3.12 -1.51
C LEU A 97 10.97 -3.07 -1.72
N LEU A 98 10.33 -4.23 -1.83
CA LEU A 98 8.89 -4.35 -1.95
C LEU A 98 8.18 -3.85 -0.69
N TRP A 99 8.66 -4.23 0.50
CA TRP A 99 8.11 -3.76 1.78
C TRP A 99 8.20 -2.24 1.94
N VAL A 100 9.35 -1.64 1.60
CA VAL A 100 9.54 -0.19 1.64
C VAL A 100 8.60 0.52 0.66
N PHE A 101 8.50 0.00 -0.57
CA PHE A 101 7.57 0.54 -1.57
C PHE A 101 6.12 0.48 -1.06
N LEU A 102 5.67 -0.69 -0.62
CA LEU A 102 4.32 -0.89 -0.10
C LEU A 102 4.03 -0.01 1.12
N SER A 103 4.96 0.11 2.06
CA SER A 103 4.79 0.98 3.23
C SER A 103 4.52 2.44 2.82
N LEU A 104 5.21 2.96 1.80
CA LEU A 104 5.08 4.35 1.36
C LEU A 104 3.86 4.59 0.43
N SER A 105 3.51 3.64 -0.43
CA SER A 105 2.44 3.81 -1.44
C SER A 105 1.19 2.97 -1.23
N HIS A 106 1.04 2.21 -0.15
CA HIS A 106 -0.18 1.41 0.06
C HIS A 106 -1.46 2.26 0.01
N ALA A 107 -2.58 1.65 -0.34
CA ALA A 107 -3.92 2.21 -0.24
C ALA A 107 -4.10 3.57 -0.96
N ILE A 108 -3.31 3.85 -2.01
CA ILE A 108 -3.42 5.10 -2.78
C ILE A 108 -4.83 5.32 -3.29
N PHE A 109 -5.52 4.26 -3.70
CA PHE A 109 -6.89 4.37 -4.16
C PHE A 109 -7.86 4.72 -3.03
N GLU A 110 -7.77 4.01 -1.91
CA GLU A 110 -8.58 4.23 -0.70
C GLU A 110 -8.43 5.67 -0.19
N ASP A 111 -7.19 6.10 0.01
CA ASP A 111 -6.87 7.43 0.51
C ASP A 111 -7.39 8.50 -0.45
N THR A 112 -7.22 8.33 -1.77
CA THR A 112 -7.71 9.30 -2.76
C THR A 112 -9.23 9.44 -2.70
N VAL A 113 -9.97 8.34 -2.57
CA VAL A 113 -11.44 8.37 -2.47
C VAL A 113 -11.90 9.03 -1.18
N ILE A 114 -11.27 8.71 -0.04
CA ILE A 114 -11.59 9.34 1.25
C ILE A 114 -11.32 10.85 1.17
N PHE A 115 -10.15 11.26 0.68
CA PHE A 115 -9.79 12.67 0.58
C PHE A 115 -10.64 13.42 -0.45
N ALA A 116 -11.08 12.76 -1.51
CA ALA A 116 -12.04 13.33 -2.46
C ALA A 116 -13.38 13.63 -1.79
N ALA A 117 -13.89 12.70 -0.99
CA ALA A 117 -15.13 12.91 -0.23
C ALA A 117 -15.02 14.01 0.83
N LEU A 118 -13.80 14.31 1.29
CA LEU A 118 -13.49 15.41 2.21
C LEU A 118 -13.20 16.75 1.48
N GLY A 119 -13.16 16.77 0.15
CA GLY A 119 -12.92 17.99 -0.65
C GLY A 119 -11.46 18.47 -0.67
N LEU A 120 -10.51 17.59 -0.35
CA LEU A 120 -9.08 17.93 -0.32
C LEU A 120 -8.43 17.85 -1.71
N PRO A 121 -7.37 18.62 -1.99
CA PRO A 121 -6.71 18.65 -3.30
C PRO A 121 -5.97 17.34 -3.58
N LEU A 122 -6.58 16.50 -4.43
CA LEU A 122 -6.11 15.14 -4.75
C LEU A 122 -4.72 15.10 -5.37
N VAL A 123 -4.43 16.03 -6.29
CA VAL A 123 -3.16 16.06 -7.02
C VAL A 123 -1.99 16.34 -6.08
N ALA A 124 -2.16 17.27 -5.13
CA ALA A 124 -1.13 17.59 -4.16
C ALA A 124 -0.83 16.37 -3.27
N LEU A 125 -1.87 15.65 -2.84
CA LEU A 125 -1.74 14.46 -2.00
C LEU A 125 -1.03 13.32 -2.74
N LEU A 126 -1.43 13.05 -3.99
CA LEU A 126 -0.79 12.03 -4.82
C LEU A 126 0.68 12.37 -5.12
N LEU A 127 1.01 13.63 -5.42
CA LEU A 127 2.39 14.04 -5.67
C LEU A 127 3.27 13.90 -4.44
N VAL A 128 2.81 14.40 -3.28
CA VAL A 128 3.55 14.30 -2.02
C VAL A 128 3.76 12.86 -1.60
N ARG A 129 2.91 11.92 -2.02
CA ARG A 129 3.10 10.50 -1.72
C ARG A 129 3.95 9.77 -2.76
N LEU A 130 3.60 9.88 -4.04
CA LEU A 130 4.24 9.12 -5.11
C LEU A 130 5.68 9.56 -5.35
N VAL A 131 5.96 10.87 -5.32
CA VAL A 131 7.31 11.39 -5.58
C VAL A 131 8.34 10.83 -4.59
N PRO A 132 8.19 10.99 -3.26
CA PRO A 132 9.16 10.41 -2.33
C PRO A 132 9.16 8.88 -2.36
N THR A 133 8.02 8.23 -2.61
CA THR A 133 7.99 6.76 -2.75
C THR A 133 8.91 6.31 -3.88
N PHE A 134 8.74 6.86 -5.08
CA PHE A 134 9.58 6.50 -6.22
C PHE A 134 11.05 6.86 -5.99
N LEU A 135 11.33 8.04 -5.43
CA LEU A 135 12.71 8.46 -5.14
C LEU A 135 13.40 7.52 -4.14
N VAL A 136 12.74 7.19 -3.03
CA VAL A 136 13.30 6.31 -2.00
C VAL A 136 13.46 4.90 -2.52
N THR A 137 12.44 4.34 -3.18
CA THR A 137 12.52 2.98 -3.74
C THR A 137 13.60 2.87 -4.82
N LEU A 138 13.73 3.84 -5.72
CA LEU A 138 14.78 3.84 -6.74
C LEU A 138 16.18 4.01 -6.14
N ALA A 139 16.34 4.91 -5.16
CA ALA A 139 17.61 5.09 -4.46
C ALA A 139 18.04 3.80 -3.74
N LEU A 140 17.09 3.12 -3.09
CA LEU A 140 17.33 1.86 -2.41
C LEU A 140 17.63 0.71 -3.38
N ALA A 141 16.92 0.66 -4.51
CA ALA A 141 17.18 -0.31 -5.58
C ALA A 141 18.59 -0.16 -6.13
N HIS A 142 19.02 1.09 -6.37
CA HIS A 142 20.38 1.38 -6.81
C HIS A 142 21.41 0.99 -5.74
N TYR A 143 21.15 1.29 -4.47
CA TYR A 143 22.04 0.93 -3.36
C TYR A 143 22.23 -0.59 -3.24
N PHE A 144 21.15 -1.38 -3.35
CA PHE A 144 21.25 -2.85 -3.29
C PHE A 144 21.91 -3.46 -4.52
N ARG A 145 21.70 -2.88 -5.71
CA ARG A 145 22.37 -3.33 -6.94
C ARG A 145 23.89 -3.25 -6.84
N SER A 146 24.42 -2.28 -6.08
CA SER A 146 25.87 -2.15 -5.85
C SER A 146 26.44 -3.14 -4.82
N ARG A 147 25.61 -3.98 -4.18
CA ARG A 147 25.98 -4.80 -3.00
C ARG A 147 25.64 -6.29 -3.15
N THR A 148 25.38 -6.80 -4.35
CA THR A 148 24.87 -8.18 -4.57
C THR A 148 25.85 -9.27 -4.10
N ALA A 149 25.73 -9.64 -2.84
CA ALA A 149 26.14 -10.90 -2.20
C ALA A 149 25.34 -11.07 -0.89
N LEU A 150 24.01 -11.17 -0.97
CA LEU A 150 23.16 -11.46 0.20
C LEU A 150 22.47 -12.83 0.06
N PRO A 151 22.35 -13.60 1.16
CA PRO A 151 21.81 -14.95 1.15
C PRO A 151 20.33 -15.00 0.74
N ARG A 152 19.91 -16.12 0.16
CA ARG A 152 18.53 -16.39 -0.23
C ARG A 152 17.76 -16.89 0.99
N PRO A 153 16.61 -16.31 1.37
CA PRO A 153 15.84 -16.64 2.57
C PRO A 153 15.43 -18.11 2.71
N ALA A 154 15.57 -18.94 1.67
CA ALA A 154 15.38 -20.39 1.72
C ALA A 154 16.43 -21.14 2.58
N ASP A 155 17.48 -20.48 3.04
CA ASP A 155 18.47 -21.02 3.98
C ASP A 155 18.03 -20.96 5.45
N THR A 156 16.91 -20.27 5.75
CA THR A 156 16.39 -20.17 7.11
C THR A 156 15.32 -21.25 7.34
N ASN A 157 15.79 -22.44 7.72
CA ASN A 157 14.95 -23.57 8.14
C ASN A 157 13.96 -23.10 9.23
N LEU A 158 12.66 -23.24 8.95
CA LEU A 158 11.57 -23.30 9.93
C LEU A 158 11.56 -24.67 10.61
#